data_AF-A0A7J4FAB1-F1
#
_entry.id   AF-A0A7J4FAB1-F1
#
_cell.length_a   1.000
_cell.length_b   1.000
_cell.length_c   1.000
_cell.angle_alpha   90.00
_cell.angle_beta   90.00
_cell.angle_gamma   90.00
#
_symmetry.space_group_name_H-M   'P 1'
#
loop_
_entity.id
_entity.type
_entity.pdbx_description
1 polymer ?
#
loop_
_entity_poly.entity_id
_entity_poly.type
_entity_poly.pdbx_seq_one_letter_code
_entity_poly.pdbx_strand_id
1 'polypeptide(L)'
;MGRPEAYEIWPNFEPVYKKEEYVWTVLSKLGEVLLLNCGQCEGPSDIRHSICRKCVMDRTKIAAEDYYETTGKLKDKWPIVILCRVFKW
;
A
#
# COMPACT_ATOMS: atom_id res chain seq x y z
N MET A 1 18.73 6.10 -20.34
CA MET A 1 19.26 5.85 -18.98
C MET A 1 18.57 6.83 -18.03
N GLY A 2 17.90 6.32 -17.01
CA GLY A 2 17.10 7.14 -16.08
C GLY A 2 17.98 7.81 -15.02
N ARG A 3 17.66 9.06 -14.69
CA ARG A 3 18.33 9.87 -13.66
C ARG A 3 17.83 9.45 -12.28
N PRO A 4 18.64 8.79 -11.43
CA PRO A 4 18.23 8.37 -10.09
C PRO A 4 17.74 9.55 -9.23
N GLU A 5 18.35 10.72 -9.39
CA GLU A 5 17.99 11.95 -8.70
C GLU A 5 16.56 12.45 -9.01
N ALA A 6 15.98 12.06 -10.16
CA ALA A 6 14.59 12.41 -10.48
C ALA A 6 13.57 11.68 -9.59
N TYR A 7 13.97 10.56 -8.95
CA TYR A 7 13.16 9.85 -7.98
C TYR A 7 13.27 10.43 -6.57
N GLU A 8 14.16 11.38 -6.30
CA GLU A 8 14.23 12.04 -4.98
C GLU A 8 13.38 13.31 -4.91
N ILE A 9 12.95 13.83 -6.07
CA ILE A 9 12.01 14.95 -6.16
C ILE A 9 10.59 14.39 -5.97
N TRP A 10 10.15 14.30 -4.72
CA TRP A 10 8.83 13.83 -4.37
C TRP A 10 8.20 14.76 -3.33
N PRO A 11 6.91 15.13 -3.47
CA PRO A 11 6.23 15.96 -2.48
C PRO A 11 6.20 15.24 -1.14
N ASN A 12 6.51 15.97 -0.06
CA ASN A 12 6.28 15.45 1.28
C ASN A 12 4.79 15.09 1.42
N PHE A 13 4.51 13.84 1.77
CA PHE A 13 3.17 13.41 2.14
C PHE A 13 3.25 12.67 3.47
N GLU A 14 2.26 12.87 4.31
CA GLU A 14 2.13 12.10 5.54
C GLU A 14 1.19 10.91 5.26
N PRO A 15 1.70 9.67 5.25
CA PRO A 15 0.85 8.50 5.08
C PRO A 15 -0.18 8.40 6.20
N VAL A 16 -1.44 8.20 5.82
CA VAL A 16 -2.52 7.88 6.74
C VAL A 16 -2.57 6.36 6.93
N TYR A 17 -2.55 5.92 8.17
CA TYR A 17 -2.47 4.50 8.55
C TYR A 17 -3.80 3.95 9.07
N LYS A 18 -4.92 4.57 8.71
CA LYS A 18 -6.24 4.16 9.19
C LYS A 18 -6.78 2.98 8.39
N LYS A 19 -7.73 2.23 8.96
CA LYS A 19 -8.34 1.05 8.33
C LYS A 19 -9.05 1.38 7.01
N GLU A 20 -9.50 2.62 6.82
CA GLU A 20 -10.17 3.04 5.59
C GLU A 20 -9.21 3.20 4.40
N GLU A 21 -7.90 3.23 4.66
CA GLU A 21 -6.88 3.41 3.63
C GLU A 21 -6.54 2.07 2.96
N TYR A 22 -6.98 0.92 3.46
CA TYR A 22 -6.69 -0.35 2.80
C TYR A 22 -7.87 -1.32 2.89
N VAL A 23 -7.86 -2.31 2.00
CA VAL A 23 -8.79 -3.43 2.04
C VAL A 23 -8.10 -4.66 1.47
N TRP A 24 -8.36 -5.82 2.07
CA TRP A 24 -8.00 -7.10 1.45
C TRP A 24 -9.25 -7.76 0.89
N THR A 25 -9.10 -8.41 -0.26
CA THR A 25 -10.21 -9.09 -0.94
C THR A 25 -9.69 -10.21 -1.83
N VAL A 26 -10.60 -11.04 -2.35
CA VAL A 26 -10.27 -12.06 -3.34
C VAL A 26 -10.64 -11.53 -4.72
N LEU A 27 -9.65 -11.35 -5.58
CA LEU A 27 -9.86 -11.03 -6.99
C LEU A 27 -9.81 -12.30 -7.82
N SER A 28 -10.77 -12.43 -8.76
CA SER A 28 -10.82 -13.58 -9.67
C SER A 28 -9.49 -13.73 -10.42
N LYS A 29 -8.94 -14.96 -10.45
CA LYS A 29 -7.64 -15.35 -11.02
C LYS A 29 -6.39 -14.82 -10.32
N LEU A 30 -6.49 -13.83 -9.42
CA LEU A 30 -5.36 -13.30 -8.66
C LEU A 30 -5.31 -13.81 -7.22
N GLY A 31 -6.42 -14.35 -6.72
CA GLY A 31 -6.52 -14.83 -5.35
C GLY A 31 -6.68 -13.68 -4.36
N GLU A 32 -6.20 -13.88 -3.13
CA GLU A 32 -6.26 -12.87 -2.09
C GLU A 32 -5.21 -11.78 -2.33
N VAL A 33 -5.68 -10.53 -2.36
CA VAL A 33 -4.87 -9.35 -2.65
C VAL A 33 -5.06 -8.29 -1.57
N LEU A 34 -4.04 -7.47 -1.37
CA LEU A 34 -4.13 -6.25 -0.55
C LEU A 34 -4.21 -5.02 -1.47
N LEU A 35 -5.22 -4.20 -1.28
CA LEU A 35 -5.35 -2.90 -1.94
C LEU A 35 -4.96 -1.82 -0.94
N LEU A 36 -3.98 -0.99 -1.31
CA LEU A 36 -3.57 0.19 -0.55
C LEU A 36 -4.02 1.45 -1.30
N ASN A 37 -4.88 2.25 -0.67
CA ASN A 37 -5.27 3.54 -1.20
C ASN A 37 -4.14 4.56 -1.02
N CYS A 38 -3.66 5.11 -2.12
CA CYS A 38 -2.67 6.17 -2.20
C CYS A 38 -3.32 7.52 -2.54
N GLY A 39 -4.64 7.66 -2.40
CA GLY A 39 -5.36 8.89 -2.75
C GLY A 39 -4.86 10.14 -2.02
N GLN A 40 -4.32 9.99 -0.81
CA GLN A 40 -3.68 11.06 -0.02
C GLN A 40 -2.18 11.20 -0.32
N CYS A 41 -1.61 10.34 -1.15
CA CYS A 41 -0.21 10.42 -1.55
C CYS A 41 -0.09 11.33 -2.77
N GLU A 42 0.53 12.49 -2.59
CA GLU A 42 0.76 13.48 -3.66
C GLU A 42 1.71 13.00 -4.78
N GLY A 43 2.26 11.78 -4.69
CA GLY A 43 3.13 11.22 -5.74
C GLY A 43 2.66 9.88 -6.33
N PRO A 44 3.25 9.43 -7.46
CA PRO A 44 2.71 8.40 -8.36
C PRO A 44 2.60 6.96 -7.86
N SER A 45 2.61 6.71 -6.54
CA SER A 45 2.48 5.36 -5.97
C SER A 45 3.58 4.42 -6.47
N ASP A 46 4.85 4.83 -6.32
CA ASP A 46 6.01 4.15 -6.89
C ASP A 46 6.99 3.65 -5.80
N ILE A 47 7.04 2.33 -5.61
CA ILE A 47 7.90 1.67 -4.61
C ILE A 47 9.41 1.77 -4.90
N ARG A 48 9.80 2.31 -6.07
CA ARG A 48 11.20 2.65 -6.36
C ARG A 48 11.66 3.81 -5.46
N HIS A 49 10.74 4.69 -5.04
CA HIS A 49 11.01 5.73 -4.06
C HIS A 49 11.03 5.17 -2.63
N SER A 50 12.03 5.54 -1.84
CA SER A 50 12.21 5.11 -0.44
C SER A 50 11.00 5.40 0.47
N ILE A 51 10.47 6.62 0.43
CA ILE A 51 9.26 7.02 1.18
C ILE A 51 8.05 6.15 0.82
N CYS A 52 7.77 5.96 -0.47
CA CYS A 52 6.65 5.11 -0.91
C CYS A 52 6.86 3.65 -0.49
N ARG A 53 8.08 3.12 -0.64
CA ARG A 53 8.43 1.78 -0.16
C ARG A 53 8.16 1.61 1.33
N LYS A 54 8.62 2.57 2.14
CA LYS A 54 8.39 2.56 3.60
C LYS A 54 6.90 2.58 3.92
N CYS A 55 6.15 3.50 3.31
CA CYS A 55 4.69 3.59 3.47
C CYS A 55 3.98 2.26 3.15
N VAL A 56 4.34 1.63 2.02
CA VAL A 56 3.78 0.34 1.62
C VAL A 56 4.14 -0.75 2.62
N MET A 57 5.40 -0.85 3.07
CA MET A 57 5.83 -1.84 4.07
C MET A 57 5.07 -1.69 5.38
N ASP A 58 4.98 -0.46 5.90
CA ASP A 58 4.30 -0.17 7.17
C ASP A 58 2.81 -0.53 7.10
N ARG A 59 2.13 -0.13 6.03
CA ARG A 59 0.70 -0.43 5.82
C ARG A 59 0.43 -1.91 5.56
N THR A 60 1.36 -2.58 4.90
CA THR A 60 1.29 -4.04 4.66
C THR A 60 1.38 -4.81 6.00
N LYS A 61 2.22 -4.34 6.92
CA LYS A 61 2.33 -4.90 8.26
C LYS A 61 1.06 -4.69 9.08
N ILE A 62 0.54 -3.46 9.10
CA ILE A 62 -0.73 -3.15 9.77
C ILE A 62 -1.86 -4.03 9.22
N ALA A 63 -1.98 -4.15 7.90
CA ALA A 63 -2.99 -5.02 7.29
C ALA A 63 -2.83 -6.49 7.68
N ALA A 64 -1.59 -6.98 7.88
CA ALA A 64 -1.33 -8.35 8.32
C ALA A 64 -1.76 -8.57 9.78
N GLU A 65 -1.53 -7.58 10.65
CA GLU A 65 -2.00 -7.59 12.05
C GLU A 65 -3.53 -7.61 12.09
N ASP A 66 -4.18 -6.70 11.36
CA ASP A 66 -5.65 -6.64 11.22
C ASP A 66 -6.25 -7.94 10.64
N TYR A 67 -5.55 -8.57 9.69
CA TYR A 67 -5.96 -9.85 9.13
C TYR A 67 -5.98 -10.97 10.19
N TYR A 68 -4.96 -11.01 11.05
CA TYR A 68 -4.92 -11.98 12.14
C TYR A 68 -6.03 -11.73 13.15
N GLU A 69 -6.24 -10.46 13.56
CA GLU A 69 -7.34 -10.10 14.45
C GLU A 69 -8.72 -10.50 13.89
N THR A 70 -8.90 -10.35 12.58
CA THR A 70 -10.19 -10.62 11.91
C THR A 70 -10.41 -12.10 11.62
N THR A 71 -9.36 -12.85 11.29
CA THR A 71 -9.50 -14.23 10.75
C THR A 71 -8.88 -15.32 11.62
N GLY A 72 -8.08 -14.96 12.62
CA GLY A 72 -7.27 -15.88 13.43
C GLY A 72 -6.10 -16.52 12.69
N LYS A 73 -5.83 -16.12 11.43
CA LYS A 73 -4.75 -16.67 10.59
C LYS A 73 -3.61 -15.68 10.46
N LEU A 74 -2.38 -16.16 10.56
CA LEU A 74 -1.20 -15.32 10.31
C LEU A 74 -1.08 -14.96 8.82
N LYS A 75 -0.57 -13.77 8.54
CA LYS A 75 -0.29 -13.28 7.19
C LYS A 75 1.19 -12.94 7.03
N ASP A 76 2.01 -13.96 6.74
CA ASP A 76 3.46 -13.80 6.60
C ASP A 76 3.84 -12.87 5.42
N LYS A 77 3.07 -12.93 4.33
CA LYS A 77 3.22 -12.05 3.18
C LYS A 77 1.91 -11.88 2.44
N TRP A 78 1.76 -10.72 1.80
CA TRP A 78 0.72 -10.48 0.81
C TRP A 78 1.28 -10.88 -0.57
N PRO A 79 0.72 -11.89 -1.26
CA PRO A 79 1.22 -12.32 -2.56
C PRO A 79 1.16 -11.21 -3.62
N ILE A 80 0.14 -10.36 -3.51
CA ILE A 80 -0.11 -9.24 -4.42
C ILE A 80 -0.54 -8.03 -3.58
N VAL A 81 0.18 -6.92 -3.77
CA VAL A 81 -0.18 -5.61 -3.22
C VAL A 81 -0.46 -4.68 -4.39
N ILE A 82 -1.67 -4.14 -4.45
CA ILE A 82 -2.11 -3.21 -5.49
C ILE A 82 -2.13 -1.80 -4.87
N LEU A 83 -1.39 -0.89 -5.48
CA LEU A 83 -1.44 0.53 -5.13
C LEU A 83 -2.48 1.20 -6.02
N CYS A 84 -3.52 1.76 -5.42
CA CYS A 84 -4.62 2.38 -6.15
C CYS A 84 -4.91 3.78 -5.61
N ARG A 85 -5.68 4.58 -6.36
CA ARG A 85 -6.22 5.85 -5.88
C ARG A 85 -7.73 5.78 -5.99
N VAL A 86 -8.39 5.67 -4.85
CA VAL A 86 -9.84 5.65 -4.76
C VAL A 86 -10.27 6.97 -4.13
N PHE A 87 -10.90 7.80 -4.94
CA PHE A 87 -11.50 9.06 -4.48
C PHE A 87 -12.95 8.76 -4.06
N LYS A 88 -13.30 9.10 -2.82
CA LYS A 88 -14.71 9.15 -2.40
C LYS A 88 -15.29 10.45 -2.95
N TRP A 89 -16.30 10.34 -3.80
CA TRP A 89 -17.11 11.46 -4.28
C TRP A 89 -18.15 11.85 -3.23
#